data_AF-A0A382ZQS2-F1
#
_entry.id   AF-A0A382ZQS2-F1
#
_cell.length_a   1.000
_cell.length_b   1.000
_cell.length_c   1.000
_cell.angle_alpha   90.00
_cell.angle_beta   90.00
_cell.angle_gamma   90.00
#
_symmetry.space_group_name_H-M   'P 1'
#
loop_
_entity.id
_entity.type
_entity.pdbx_description
1 polymer ?
#
loop_
_entity_poly.entity_id
_entity_poly.type
_entity_poly.pdbx_seq_one_letter_code
_entity_poly.pdbx_strand_id
1 'polypeptide(L)'
;CADIEDFQEDLRRFRYLKRLLHRYHENGEMRERLMLNHLICLFNVFGFDPCMRMLRFKIKEQGYWSSIKTMLLYLEYVEEGWEVDIPIDEALASRLRDL
;
A
#
# COMPACT_ATOMS: atom_id res chain seq x y z
N CYS A 1 11.21 12.73 -20.08
CA CYS A 1 12.24 12.87 -19.04
C CYS A 1 11.50 12.97 -17.73
N ALA A 2 11.72 12.03 -16.79
CA ALA A 2 11.28 12.25 -15.41
C ALA A 2 12.30 13.20 -14.79
N ASP A 3 11.86 14.39 -14.38
CA ASP A 3 12.75 15.33 -13.70
C ASP A 3 12.99 14.81 -12.26
N ILE A 4 14.08 15.26 -11.62
CA ILE A 4 14.37 14.90 -10.22
C ILE A 4 13.20 15.30 -9.31
N GLU A 5 12.50 16.38 -9.67
CA GLU A 5 11.30 16.85 -8.98
C GLU A 5 10.16 15.82 -9.04
N ASP A 6 9.87 15.25 -10.22
CA ASP A 6 8.83 14.21 -10.40
C ASP A 6 9.11 12.99 -9.51
N PHE A 7 10.36 12.53 -9.50
CA PHE A 7 10.78 11.42 -8.64
C PHE A 7 10.56 11.73 -7.15
N GLN A 8 10.88 12.96 -6.71
CA GLN A 8 10.63 13.39 -5.34
C GLN A 8 9.12 13.47 -5.04
N GLU A 9 8.30 13.84 -6.02
CA GLU A 9 6.84 13.83 -5.85
C GLU A 9 6.31 12.42 -5.60
N ASP A 10 6.76 11.45 -6.40
CA ASP A 10 6.39 10.06 -6.21
C ASP A 10 6.84 9.51 -4.86
N LEU A 11 8.01 9.91 -4.38
CA LEU A 11 8.45 9.59 -3.02
C LEU A 11 7.51 10.12 -1.92
N ARG A 12 6.80 11.23 -2.15
CA ARG A 12 5.81 11.75 -1.19
C ARG A 12 4.58 10.85 -1.06
N ARG A 13 4.27 10.03 -2.08
CA ARG A 13 3.15 9.07 -2.04
C ARG A 13 3.33 8.01 -0.97
N PHE A 14 4.56 7.53 -0.71
CA PHE A 14 4.83 6.63 0.43
C PHE A 14 4.43 7.26 1.77
N ARG A 15 4.76 8.54 1.97
CA ARG A 15 4.41 9.27 3.19
C ARG A 15 2.89 9.45 3.32
N TYR A 16 2.22 9.70 2.20
CA TYR A 16 0.77 9.84 2.18
C TYR A 16 0.06 8.51 2.48
N LEU A 17 0.50 7.42 1.83
CA LEU A 17 0.03 6.07 2.12
C LEU A 17 0.19 5.72 3.60
N LYS A 18 1.37 5.99 4.18
CA LYS A 18 1.62 5.77 5.61
C LYS A 18 0.63 6.54 6.51
N ARG A 19 0.29 7.78 6.17
CA ARG A 19 -0.72 8.56 6.92
C ARG A 19 -2.13 8.00 6.80
N LEU A 20 -2.50 7.48 5.63
CA LEU A 20 -3.80 6.83 5.44
C LEU A 20 -3.89 5.55 6.27
N LEU A 21 -2.84 4.72 6.24
CA LEU A 21 -2.75 3.51 7.05
C LEU A 21 -2.85 3.86 8.55
N HIS A 22 -2.12 4.88 9.01
CA HIS A 22 -2.21 5.33 10.39
C HIS A 22 -3.63 5.77 10.78
N ARG A 23 -4.30 6.61 9.98
CA ARG A 23 -5.69 7.00 10.25
C ARG A 23 -6.66 5.82 10.27
N TYR A 24 -6.45 4.85 9.40
CA TYR A 24 -7.28 3.67 9.37
C TYR A 24 -7.08 2.81 10.63
N HIS A 25 -5.83 2.50 11.00
CA HIS A 25 -5.51 1.63 12.13
C HIS A 25 -5.80 2.28 13.49
N GLU A 26 -5.57 3.59 13.65
CA GLU A 26 -5.76 4.28 14.93
C GLU A 26 -7.17 4.86 15.10
N ASN A 27 -7.77 5.37 14.01
CA ASN A 27 -9.03 6.12 14.08
C ASN A 27 -10.21 5.37 13.42
N GLY A 28 -9.97 4.22 12.78
CA GLY A 28 -10.98 3.49 12.00
C GLY A 28 -11.39 4.17 10.68
N GLU A 29 -10.67 5.23 10.27
CA GLU A 29 -11.00 5.99 9.07
C GLU A 29 -10.43 5.33 7.80
N MET A 30 -11.20 4.40 7.24
CA MET A 30 -10.83 3.73 6.00
C MET A 30 -11.01 4.65 4.78
N ARG A 31 -9.97 4.75 3.95
CA ARG A 31 -9.94 5.50 2.69
C ARG A 31 -9.34 4.63 1.59
N GLU A 32 -9.91 3.44 1.41
CA GLU A 32 -9.41 2.35 0.57
C GLU A 32 -9.13 2.77 -0.87
N ARG A 33 -10.04 3.51 -1.52
CA ARG A 33 -9.81 4.02 -2.89
C ARG A 33 -8.57 4.91 -3.00
N LEU A 34 -8.29 5.76 -1.99
CA LEU A 34 -7.10 6.60 -1.97
C LEU A 34 -5.83 5.79 -1.66
N MET A 35 -5.92 4.80 -0.76
CA MET A 35 -4.80 3.91 -0.46
C MET A 35 -4.40 3.10 -1.70
N LEU A 36 -5.37 2.51 -2.40
CA LEU A 36 -5.16 1.80 -3.66
C LEU A 36 -4.54 2.70 -4.72
N ASN A 37 -5.06 3.92 -4.90
CA ASN A 37 -4.53 4.86 -5.87
C ASN A 37 -3.04 5.14 -5.62
N HIS A 38 -2.65 5.40 -4.37
CA HIS A 38 -1.25 5.61 -4.04
C HIS A 38 -0.39 4.37 -4.32
N LEU A 39 -0.85 3.16 -3.98
CA LEU A 39 -0.13 1.93 -4.30
C LEU A 39 0.04 1.76 -5.82
N ILE A 40 -1.05 1.86 -6.60
CA ILE A 40 -1.00 1.73 -8.06
C ILE A 40 -0.03 2.73 -8.68
N CYS A 41 -0.09 4.01 -8.28
CA CYS A 41 0.87 5.01 -8.78
C CYS A 41 2.32 4.65 -8.43
N LEU A 42 2.58 4.20 -7.19
CA LEU A 42 3.92 3.79 -6.77
C LEU A 42 4.44 2.61 -7.60
N PHE A 43 3.61 1.57 -7.81
CA PHE A 43 4.00 0.41 -8.62
C PHE A 43 4.18 0.74 -10.10
N ASN A 44 3.34 1.63 -10.66
CA ASN A 44 3.47 2.07 -12.06
C ASN A 44 4.76 2.86 -12.31
N VAL A 45 5.17 3.70 -11.36
CA VAL A 45 6.38 4.53 -11.49
C VAL A 45 7.65 3.71 -11.22
N PHE A 46 7.65 2.94 -10.14
CA PHE A 46 8.87 2.30 -9.65
C PHE A 46 9.03 0.85 -10.08
N GLY A 47 8.00 0.22 -10.63
CA GLY A 47 7.95 -1.22 -10.86
C GLY A 47 7.85 -2.02 -9.57
N PHE A 48 7.69 -3.33 -9.69
CA PHE A 48 7.41 -4.20 -8.55
C PHE A 48 8.57 -4.28 -7.54
N ASP A 49 9.76 -4.76 -7.93
CA ASP A 49 10.86 -4.98 -6.99
C ASP A 49 11.38 -3.71 -6.31
N PRO A 50 11.54 -2.57 -7.00
CA PRO A 50 11.96 -1.33 -6.35
C PRO A 50 10.87 -0.79 -5.42
N CYS A 51 9.60 -0.78 -5.84
CA CYS A 51 8.48 -0.35 -4.99
C CYS A 51 8.38 -1.19 -3.72
N MET A 52 8.45 -2.52 -3.82
CA MET A 52 8.38 -3.42 -2.66
C MET A 52 9.51 -3.18 -1.66
N ARG A 53 10.75 -3.00 -2.15
CA ARG A 53 11.89 -2.64 -1.28
C ARG A 53 11.67 -1.31 -0.58
N MET A 54 11.15 -0.31 -1.28
CA MET A 54 10.84 1.00 -0.70
C MET A 54 9.68 0.92 0.30
N LEU A 55 8.63 0.14 0.04
CA LEU A 55 7.55 -0.10 0.99
C LEU A 55 8.08 -0.71 2.28
N ARG A 56 8.89 -1.78 2.21
CA ARG A 56 9.56 -2.40 3.38
C ARG A 56 10.50 -1.44 4.11
N PHE A 57 11.13 -0.52 3.38
CA PHE A 57 11.99 0.48 4.00
C PHE A 57 11.17 1.58 4.70
N LYS A 58 10.07 2.06 4.11
CA LYS A 58 9.31 3.22 4.59
C LYS A 58 8.21 2.88 5.60
N ILE A 59 7.63 1.68 5.52
CA ILE A 59 6.56 1.19 6.42
C ILE A 59 7.18 0.21 7.41
N LYS A 60 7.31 0.64 8.67
CA LYS A 60 7.96 -0.14 9.74
C LYS A 60 6.97 -0.78 10.70
N GLU A 61 5.76 -0.24 10.72
CA GLU A 61 4.65 -0.67 11.53
C GLU A 61 4.12 -2.00 11.00
N GLN A 62 4.38 -3.10 11.72
CA GLN A 62 3.97 -4.45 11.32
C GLN A 62 2.45 -4.56 11.13
N GLY A 63 1.66 -3.88 11.97
CA GLY A 63 0.21 -3.85 11.86
C GLY A 63 -0.29 -3.31 10.52
N TYR A 64 0.44 -2.39 9.87
CA TYR A 64 0.01 -1.83 8.58
C TYR A 64 0.19 -2.81 7.42
N TRP A 65 1.02 -3.84 7.59
CA TRP A 65 1.28 -4.81 6.54
C TRP A 65 0.11 -5.75 6.28
N SER A 66 -0.82 -5.95 7.22
CA SER A 66 -2.05 -6.69 6.94
C SER A 66 -2.90 -5.98 5.87
N SER A 67 -3.08 -4.67 6.01
CA SER A 67 -3.82 -3.86 5.03
C SER A 67 -3.06 -3.73 3.71
N ILE A 68 -1.74 -3.55 3.74
CA ILE A 68 -0.93 -3.52 2.52
C ILE A 68 -1.02 -4.86 1.79
N LYS A 69 -0.79 -5.99 2.47
CA LYS A 69 -0.91 -7.34 1.89
C LYS A 69 -2.27 -7.54 1.24
N THR A 70 -3.34 -7.17 1.94
CA THR A 70 -4.72 -7.27 1.44
C THR A 70 -4.91 -6.47 0.15
N MET A 71 -4.40 -5.23 0.09
CA MET A 71 -4.45 -4.42 -1.12
C MET A 71 -3.56 -4.97 -2.25
N LEU A 72 -2.39 -5.52 -1.95
CA LEU A 72 -1.50 -6.11 -2.96
C LEU A 72 -2.11 -7.37 -3.59
N LEU A 73 -2.76 -8.21 -2.78
CA LEU A 73 -3.52 -9.37 -3.25
C LEU A 73 -4.69 -8.92 -4.14
N TYR A 74 -5.47 -7.94 -3.68
CA TYR A 74 -6.59 -7.38 -4.45
C TYR A 74 -6.14 -6.80 -5.80
N LEU A 75 -4.96 -6.19 -5.86
CA LEU A 75 -4.37 -5.62 -7.08
C LEU A 75 -3.58 -6.66 -7.90
N GLU A 76 -3.58 -7.94 -7.49
CA GLU A 76 -2.84 -9.03 -8.14
C GLU A 76 -1.33 -8.78 -8.27
N TYR A 77 -0.75 -7.95 -7.37
CA TYR A 77 0.70 -7.73 -7.31
C TYR A 77 1.44 -8.89 -6.63
N VAL A 78 0.75 -9.67 -5.80
CA VAL A 78 1.30 -10.83 -5.09
C VAL A 78 0.28 -11.97 -5.09
N GLU A 79 0.77 -13.20 -4.97
CA GLU A 79 -0.06 -14.41 -4.86
C GLU A 79 -0.46 -14.69 -3.41
N GLU A 80 -1.49 -15.52 -3.19
CA GLU A 80 -2.00 -15.87 -1.85
C GLU A 80 -0.94 -16.43 -0.89
N GLY A 81 0.07 -17.13 -1.43
CA GLY A 81 1.20 -17.68 -0.66
C GLY A 81 2.24 -16.65 -0.23
N TRP A 82 2.10 -15.38 -0.61
CA TRP A 82 3.05 -14.35 -0.25
C TRP A 82 2.91 -13.93 1.22
N GLU A 83 4.01 -14.04 1.97
CA GLU A 83 4.11 -13.66 3.39
C GLU A 83 2.93 -14.21 4.22
N VAL A 84 2.78 -15.54 4.23
CA VAL A 84 1.64 -16.24 4.87
C VAL A 84 1.41 -15.87 6.33
N ASP A 85 2.46 -15.47 7.05
CA ASP A 85 2.39 -15.08 8.46
C ASP A 85 1.70 -13.72 8.68
N ILE A 86 1.59 -12.91 7.63
CA ILE A 86 0.88 -11.63 7.68
C ILE A 86 -0.61 -11.90 7.45
N PRO A 87 -1.50 -11.58 8.40
CA PRO A 87 -2.93 -11.84 8.27
C PRO A 87 -3.57 -10.94 7.22
N ILE A 88 -4.69 -11.39 6.67
CA ILE A 88 -5.57 -10.57 5.82
C ILE A 88 -6.37 -9.62 6.72
N ASP A 89 -6.54 -8.40 6.25
CA ASP A 89 -7.42 -7.41 6.85
C ASP A 89 -8.84 -7.63 6.33
N GLU A 90 -9.65 -8.39 7.06
CA GLU A 90 -10.98 -8.79 6.63
C GLU A 90 -11.94 -7.61 6.42
N ALA A 91 -11.83 -6.57 7.25
CA ALA A 91 -12.66 -5.37 7.13
C ALA A 91 -12.35 -4.63 5.83
N LEU A 92 -11.06 -4.47 5.53
CA LEU A 92 -10.63 -3.89 4.26
C LEU A 92 -10.98 -4.79 3.08
N ALA A 93 -10.72 -6.10 3.16
CA ALA A 93 -11.04 -7.07 2.11
C ALA A 93 -12.52 -7.05 1.73
N SER A 94 -13.42 -6.94 2.72
CA SER A 94 -14.86 -6.78 2.47
C SER A 94 -15.14 -5.51 1.68
N ARG A 95 -14.54 -4.38 2.06
CA ARG A 95 -14.73 -3.11 1.34
C ARG A 95 -14.20 -3.17 -0.07
N LEU A 96 -13.06 -3.82 -0.28
CA LEU A 96 -12.46 -3.99 -1.60
C LEU A 96 -13.32 -4.85 -2.54
N ARG A 97 -14.01 -5.87 -2.02
CA ARG A 97 -14.95 -6.70 -2.80
C ARG A 97 -16.19 -5.93 -3.28
N ASP A 98 -16.55 -4.85 -2.59
CA ASP A 98 -17.72 -4.02 -2.91
C ASP A 98 -17.38 -2.83 -3.86
N LEU A 99 -16.11 -2.68 -4.29
CA LEU A 99 -15.65 -1.52 -5.07
C LEU A 99 -16.00 -1.56 -6.55
#